data_AF-A0A3N5EJN2-F1
#
_entry.id   AF-A0A3N5EJN2-F1
#
_cell.length_a   1.000
_cell.length_b   1.000
_cell.length_c   1.000
_cell.angle_alpha   90.00
_cell.angle_beta   90.00
_cell.angle_gamma   90.00
#
_symmetry.space_group_name_H-M   'P 1'
#
loop_
_entity.id
_entity.type
_entity.pdbx_description
1 polymer ?
#
loop_
_entity_poly.entity_id
_entity_poly.type
_entity_poly.pdbx_seq_one_letter_code
_entity_poly.pdbx_strand_id
1 'polypeptide(L)'
;MIVLLLLLADIYHVGPQGNDANDGRTPATAWKTVAKVNATTFAPGDQVLFARGGEWRESLKAPSSGAPGKPIVFAAYGTGAKPKFWGSDVVTVGADGTARVAVPVAALLSEHQFLAP
;
A
#
# COMPACT_ATOMS: atom_id res chain seq x y z
N MET A 1 24.76 7.69 23.07
CA MET A 1 24.20 8.70 22.13
C MET A 1 22.70 8.49 22.09
N ILE A 2 21.95 9.16 22.98
CA ILE A 2 20.48 9.16 22.96
C ILE A 2 20.09 10.11 21.84
N VAL A 3 19.58 9.57 20.73
CA VAL A 3 18.91 10.38 19.71
C VAL A 3 17.62 10.85 20.36
N LEU A 4 17.56 12.15 20.65
CA LEU A 4 16.33 12.86 21.00
C LEU A 4 15.40 12.78 19.77
N LEU A 5 14.65 11.68 19.66
CA LEU A 5 13.57 11.56 18.69
C LEU A 5 12.46 12.50 19.15
N LEU A 6 12.50 13.73 18.65
CA LEU A 6 11.35 14.62 18.71
C LEU A 6 10.14 13.84 18.17
N LEU A 7 9.11 13.70 19.00
CA LEU A 7 7.81 13.08 18.71
C LEU A 7 7.03 13.90 17.66
N LEU A 8 7.63 14.08 16.48
CA LEU A 8 7.01 14.72 15.32
C LEU A 8 6.28 13.63 14.55
N ALA A 9 5.01 13.89 14.24
CA ALA A 9 4.24 13.06 13.34
C ALA A 9 4.88 13.06 11.95
N ASP A 10 5.21 11.90 11.42
CA ASP A 10 5.68 11.76 10.05
C ASP A 10 4.49 11.68 9.08
N ILE A 11 4.70 12.11 7.84
CA ILE A 11 3.72 12.03 6.75
C ILE A 11 4.26 11.14 5.64
N TYR A 12 3.58 10.03 5.40
CA TYR A 12 3.90 9.07 4.36
C TYR A 12 2.94 9.23 3.17
N HIS A 13 3.46 9.06 1.96
CA HIS A 13 2.74 9.21 0.71
C HIS A 13 2.74 7.88 -0.04
N VAL A 14 1.58 7.52 -0.58
CA VAL A 14 1.38 6.29 -1.35
C VAL A 14 0.70 6.64 -2.67
N GLY A 15 1.22 6.14 -3.79
CA GLY A 15 0.69 6.44 -5.12
C GLY A 15 0.99 5.35 -6.13
N PRO A 16 0.12 5.11 -7.13
CA PRO A 16 0.33 4.04 -8.12
C PRO A 16 1.64 4.15 -8.93
N GLN A 17 2.17 5.37 -9.06
CA GLN A 17 3.44 5.67 -9.75
C GLN A 17 4.67 5.67 -8.81
N GLY A 18 4.48 5.34 -7.53
CA GLY A 18 5.54 5.31 -6.53
C GLY A 18 6.46 4.09 -6.66
N ASN A 19 7.35 3.93 -5.67
CA ASN A 19 8.25 2.80 -5.52
C ASN A 19 8.43 2.47 -4.03
N ASP A 20 8.30 1.20 -3.63
CA ASP A 20 8.37 0.75 -2.23
C ASP A 20 9.79 0.80 -1.63
N ALA A 21 10.80 1.04 -2.47
CA ALA A 21 12.16 1.36 -2.05
C ALA A 21 12.35 2.84 -1.63
N ASN A 22 11.38 3.71 -1.93
CA ASN A 22 11.45 5.12 -1.53
C ASN A 22 11.21 5.29 -0.03
N ASP A 23 11.54 6.47 0.49
CA ASP A 23 11.30 6.83 1.90
C ASP A 23 9.84 7.16 2.23
N GLY A 24 8.99 7.40 1.23
CA GLY A 24 7.57 7.73 1.40
C GLY A 24 7.31 9.15 1.89
N ARG A 25 8.32 9.98 2.14
CA ARG A 25 8.15 11.25 2.87
C ARG A 25 7.59 12.40 2.01
N THR A 26 7.54 12.23 0.70
CA THR A 26 6.98 13.23 -0.22
C THR A 26 6.13 12.56 -1.32
N PRO A 27 5.26 13.31 -2.03
CA PRO A 27 4.55 12.76 -3.18
C PRO A 27 5.48 12.22 -4.28
N ALA A 28 6.65 12.85 -4.48
CA ALA A 28 7.63 12.43 -5.48
C ALA A 28 8.38 11.14 -5.08
N THR A 29 8.50 10.89 -3.77
CA THR A 29 9.12 9.70 -3.19
C THR A 29 8.08 8.76 -2.57
N ALA A 30 6.85 8.76 -3.10
CA ALA A 30 5.77 7.94 -2.58
C ALA A 30 6.09 6.44 -2.69
N TRP A 31 5.56 5.66 -1.75
CA TRP A 31 5.46 4.21 -1.87
C TRP A 31 4.43 3.83 -2.93
N LYS A 32 4.53 2.60 -3.44
CA LYS A 32 3.65 2.10 -4.49
C LYS A 32 2.48 1.30 -3.94
N THR A 33 2.76 0.39 -3.01
CA THR A 33 1.82 -0.66 -2.60
C THR A 33 1.20 -0.41 -1.24
N VAL A 34 0.04 -1.04 -1.01
CA VAL A 34 -0.56 -1.11 0.33
C VAL A 34 0.19 -2.12 1.20
N ALA A 35 0.82 -3.13 0.62
CA ALA A 35 1.67 -4.09 1.32
C ALA A 35 2.80 -3.38 2.08
N LYS A 36 3.45 -2.39 1.46
CA LYS A 36 4.45 -1.55 2.13
C LYS A 36 3.88 -0.84 3.36
N VAL A 37 2.67 -0.28 3.24
CA VAL A 37 1.95 0.35 4.37
C VAL A 37 1.66 -0.66 5.47
N ASN A 38 1.09 -1.82 5.11
CA ASN A 38 0.73 -2.87 6.05
C ASN A 38 1.94 -3.48 6.76
N ALA A 39 3.12 -3.42 6.16
CA ALA A 39 4.38 -3.89 6.74
C ALA A 39 5.11 -2.83 7.58
N THR A 40 4.62 -1.58 7.60
CA THR A 40 5.27 -0.48 8.32
C THR A 40 4.58 -0.23 9.67
N THR A 41 5.37 -0.14 10.73
CA THR A 41 4.89 0.30 12.04
C THR A 41 4.93 1.81 12.11
N PHE A 42 3.78 2.44 12.39
CA PHE A 42 3.65 3.88 12.52
C PHE A 42 3.64 4.30 14.00
N ALA A 43 4.10 5.52 14.26
CA ALA A 43 4.03 6.14 15.57
C ALA A 43 2.70 6.90 15.77
N PRO A 44 2.24 7.07 17.02
CA PRO A 44 1.08 7.92 17.32
C PRO A 44 1.22 9.34 16.75
N GLY A 45 0.25 9.73 15.92
CA GLY A 45 0.21 11.03 15.23
C GLY A 45 0.59 10.97 13.75
N ASP A 46 1.23 9.89 13.29
CA ASP A 46 1.64 9.73 11.90
C ASP A 46 0.45 9.76 10.93
N GLN A 47 0.74 10.15 9.69
CA GLN A 47 -0.24 10.20 8.61
C GLN A 47 0.22 9.36 7.42
N VAL A 48 -0.71 8.63 6.81
CA VAL A 48 -0.51 7.91 5.56
C VAL A 48 -1.50 8.45 4.53
N LEU A 49 -0.97 9.13 3.52
CA LEU A 49 -1.75 9.82 2.50
C LEU A 49 -1.71 9.03 1.18
N PHE A 50 -2.87 8.65 0.67
CA PHE A 50 -3.02 7.96 -0.61
C PHE A 50 -3.35 8.95 -1.75
N ALA A 51 -2.69 8.79 -2.88
CA ALA A 51 -2.92 9.64 -4.05
C ALA A 51 -4.37 9.50 -4.54
N ARG A 52 -5.05 10.63 -4.73
CA ARG A 52 -6.36 10.66 -5.41
C ARG A 52 -6.27 10.12 -6.82
N GLY A 53 -7.33 9.43 -7.25
CA GLY A 53 -7.36 8.65 -8.48
C GLY A 53 -6.59 7.32 -8.41
N GLY A 54 -5.90 7.03 -7.30
CA GLY A 54 -5.21 5.76 -7.12
C GLY A 54 -6.17 4.60 -6.86
N GLU A 55 -5.84 3.44 -7.43
CA GLU A 55 -6.55 2.19 -7.20
C GLU A 55 -5.57 1.10 -6.75
N TRP A 56 -5.92 0.43 -5.66
CA TRP A 56 -5.16 -0.69 -5.11
C TRP A 56 -6.08 -1.90 -4.98
N ARG A 57 -5.57 -3.08 -5.35
CA ARG A 57 -6.32 -4.34 -5.22
C ARG A 57 -6.13 -5.01 -3.87
N GLU A 58 -5.18 -4.50 -3.11
CA GLU A 58 -4.81 -4.96 -1.79
C GLU A 58 -5.79 -4.43 -0.73
N SER A 59 -5.86 -5.13 0.41
CA SER A 59 -6.62 -4.68 1.57
C SER A 59 -5.74 -3.83 2.48
N LEU A 60 -6.18 -2.61 2.80
CA LEU A 60 -5.55 -1.77 3.82
C LEU A 60 -5.89 -2.30 5.21
N LYS A 61 -4.86 -2.58 5.99
CA LYS A 61 -4.96 -2.95 7.41
C LYS A 61 -4.31 -1.84 8.22
N ALA A 62 -4.83 -1.54 9.41
CA ALA A 62 -4.13 -0.67 10.35
C ALA A 62 -3.05 -1.51 11.06
N PRO A 63 -1.74 -1.34 10.75
CA PRO A 63 -0.70 -2.22 11.27
C PRO A 63 -0.27 -1.86 12.70
N SER A 64 -0.68 -0.68 13.16
CA SER A 64 -0.35 -0.11 14.46
C SER A 64 -1.47 0.83 14.92
N SER A 65 -1.51 1.11 16.22
CA SER A 65 -2.51 1.98 16.85
C SER A 65 -1.89 3.30 17.27
N GLY A 66 -2.66 4.38 17.12
CA GLY A 66 -2.31 5.67 17.70
C GLY A 66 -2.51 5.71 19.22
N ALA A 67 -2.34 6.89 19.80
CA ALA A 67 -2.59 7.18 21.21
C ALA A 67 -3.76 8.16 21.35
N PRO A 68 -4.41 8.27 22.54
CA PRO A 68 -5.39 9.32 22.79
C PRO A 68 -4.84 10.71 22.43
N GLY A 69 -5.59 11.47 21.62
CA GLY A 69 -5.16 12.79 21.11
C GLY A 69 -4.09 12.76 20.02
N LYS A 70 -3.53 11.59 19.67
CA LYS A 70 -2.56 11.38 18.60
C LYS A 70 -2.90 10.12 17.79
N PRO A 71 -4.04 10.09 17.06
CA PRO A 71 -4.38 8.97 16.20
C PRO A 71 -3.40 8.86 15.02
N ILE A 72 -3.26 7.65 14.48
CA ILE A 72 -2.66 7.48 13.14
C ILE A 72 -3.77 7.78 12.12
N VAL A 73 -3.48 8.62 11.14
CA VAL A 73 -4.48 9.10 10.16
C VAL A 73 -4.20 8.51 8.79
N PHE A 74 -5.21 7.85 8.20
CA PHE A 74 -5.19 7.44 6.80
C PHE A 74 -6.10 8.38 6.00
N ALA A 75 -5.52 9.10 5.03
CA ALA A 75 -6.23 10.12 4.26
C ALA A 75 -5.80 10.13 2.79
N ALA A 76 -6.27 11.12 2.02
CA ALA A 76 -5.97 11.25 0.60
C ALA A 76 -5.29 12.59 0.28
N TYR A 77 -4.37 12.61 -0.68
CA TYR A 77 -3.72 13.83 -1.18
C TYR A 77 -3.90 14.02 -2.69
N GLY A 78 -3.60 15.23 -3.17
CA GLY A 78 -3.74 15.61 -4.58
C GLY A 78 -5.19 15.98 -4.95
N THR A 79 -5.55 15.80 -6.21
CA THR A 79 -6.85 16.19 -6.78
C THR A 79 -7.56 15.01 -7.44
N GLY A 80 -8.89 15.07 -7.55
CA GLY A 80 -9.69 14.05 -8.24
C GLY A 80 -10.39 13.05 -7.31
N ALA A 81 -10.73 11.88 -7.85
CA ALA A 81 -11.51 10.86 -7.15
C ALA A 81 -10.82 10.35 -5.88
N LYS A 82 -11.62 9.88 -4.91
CA LYS A 82 -11.07 9.24 -3.70
C LYS A 82 -10.28 7.96 -4.07
N PRO A 83 -9.20 7.63 -3.34
CA PRO A 83 -8.52 6.34 -3.40
C PRO A 83 -9.51 5.17 -3.32
N LYS A 84 -9.32 4.13 -4.14
CA LYS A 84 -10.13 2.90 -4.10
C LYS A 84 -9.30 1.70 -3.68
N PHE A 85 -9.87 0.87 -2.82
CA PHE A 85 -9.29 -0.39 -2.36
C PHE A 85 -10.27 -1.52 -2.70
N TRP A 86 -9.86 -2.45 -3.54
CA TRP A 86 -10.73 -3.52 -4.04
C TRP A 86 -10.69 -4.78 -3.16
N GLY A 87 -9.59 -5.01 -2.43
CA GLY A 87 -9.39 -6.22 -1.61
C GLY A 87 -9.48 -7.54 -2.40
N SER A 88 -9.37 -7.48 -3.74
CA SER A 88 -9.58 -8.59 -4.67
C SER A 88 -8.95 -8.32 -6.04
N ASP A 89 -8.51 -9.39 -6.68
CA ASP A 89 -7.95 -9.37 -8.03
C ASP A 89 -9.05 -9.47 -9.10
N VAL A 90 -8.73 -9.02 -10.32
CA VAL A 90 -9.63 -9.22 -11.47
C VAL A 90 -9.57 -10.67 -11.87
N VAL A 91 -10.74 -11.31 -11.89
CA VAL A 91 -10.91 -12.59 -12.57
C VAL A 91 -11.27 -12.30 -14.02
N THR A 92 -10.36 -12.59 -14.94
CA THR A 92 -10.68 -12.58 -16.38
C THR A 92 -11.15 -13.97 -16.75
N VAL A 93 -12.41 -14.10 -17.16
CA VAL A 93 -12.94 -15.38 -17.66
C VAL A 93 -12.70 -15.43 -19.16
N GLY A 94 -11.93 -16.42 -19.62
CA GLY A 94 -11.75 -16.70 -21.05
C GLY A 94 -13.05 -17.15 -21.70
N ALA A 95 -13.15 -17.03 -23.02
CA ALA A 95 -14.31 -17.51 -23.77
C ALA A 95 -14.57 -19.03 -23.61
N ASP A 96 -13.56 -19.76 -23.12
CA ASP A 96 -13.59 -21.17 -22.74
C ASP A 96 -14.11 -21.43 -21.30
N GLY A 97 -14.53 -20.38 -20.58
CA GLY A 97 -14.97 -20.47 -19.19
C GLY A 97 -13.83 -20.55 -18.17
N THR A 98 -12.57 -20.43 -18.59
CA THR A 98 -11.44 -20.49 -17.66
C THR A 98 -11.24 -19.15 -16.94
N ALA A 99 -11.31 -19.18 -15.61
CA ALA A 99 -10.98 -18.03 -14.78
C ALA A 99 -9.45 -17.87 -14.67
N ARG A 100 -8.92 -16.77 -15.20
CA ARG A 100 -7.52 -16.33 -14.99
C ARG A 100 -7.53 -15.20 -13.97
N VAL A 101 -6.96 -15.45 -12.79
CA VAL A 101 -6.71 -14.40 -11.80
C VAL A 101 -5.51 -13.58 -12.29
N ALA A 102 -5.69 -12.27 -12.45
CA ALA A 102 -4.57 -11.36 -12.70
C ALA A 102 -3.75 -11.26 -11.42
N VAL A 103 -2.85 -12.21 -11.19
CA VAL A 103 -1.94 -12.20 -10.05
C VAL A 103 -1.10 -10.92 -10.12
N PRO A 104 -1.01 -10.11 -9.05
CA PRO A 104 -0.15 -8.93 -9.06
C PRO A 104 1.29 -9.33 -9.41
N VAL A 105 1.92 -8.57 -10.31
CA VAL A 105 3.23 -8.82 -10.94
C VAL A 105 4.40 -8.98 -9.94
N ALA A 106 4.17 -8.85 -8.63
CA ALA A 106 5.14 -9.19 -7.58
C ALA A 106 5.19 -10.69 -7.21
N ALA A 107 4.18 -11.49 -7.61
CA ALA A 107 4.12 -12.92 -7.31
C ALA A 107 4.44 -13.81 -8.52
N LEU A 108 5.30 -13.35 -9.44
CA LEU A 108 6.07 -14.24 -10.30
C LEU A 108 7.08 -14.99 -9.41
N LEU A 109 6.57 -15.93 -8.61
CA LEU A 109 7.29 -17.13 -8.24
C LEU A 109 7.54 -17.89 -9.54
N SER A 110 8.56 -17.45 -10.27
CA SER A 110 9.35 -18.34 -11.09
C SER A 110 9.65 -19.60 -10.26
N GLU A 111 9.58 -20.78 -10.88
CA GLU A 111 10.13 -22.05 -10.37
C GLU A 111 9.22 -23.04 -9.61
N HIS A 112 7.88 -22.97 -9.66
CA HIS A 112 7.09 -24.19 -9.39
C HIS A 112 6.63 -24.84 -10.70
N GLN A 113 7.58 -25.45 -11.40
CA GLN A 113 7.26 -26.48 -12.39
C GLN A 113 6.66 -27.67 -11.64
N PHE A 114 5.37 -27.94 -11.86
CA PHE A 114 4.80 -29.25 -11.57
C PHE A 114 5.32 -30.19 -12.67
N LEU A 115 6.40 -30.92 -12.39
CA LEU A 115 6.75 -32.08 -13.19
C LEU A 115 5.88 -33.26 -12.72
N ALA A 116 4.96 -33.66 -13.59
CA ALA A 116 4.35 -34.98 -13.64
C ALA A 116 4.06 -35.26 -15.14
N PRO A 117 4.04 -36.53 -15.61
CA PRO A 117 3.73 -37.77 -14.90
C PRO A 117 4.91 -38.51 -14.26
#